data_AF-A0A9E6FEZ2-F1
#
_entry.id   AF-A0A9E6FEZ2-F1
#
_cell.length_a   1.000
_cell.length_b   1.000
_cell.length_c   1.000
_cell.angle_alpha   90.00
_cell.angle_beta   90.00
_cell.angle_gamma   90.00
#
_symmetry.space_group_name_H-M   'P 1'
#
loop_
_entity.id
_entity.type
_entity.pdbx_description
1 polymer ?
#
loop_
_entity_poly.entity_id
_entity_poly.type
_entity_poly.pdbx_seq_one_letter_code
_entity_poly.pdbx_strand_id
1 'polypeptide(L)'
;MSPPQTVGAVRLMDQIAVARRQPFYAVMGIANYDTQTSGAFGAWLGTSYPDPASEAGGVAWAKYGELVSRGDPYGICTTPVATYKRSLGWQGGVRSGNEIVTVSKLSQEFDLMMALIGLYAFKGNDIQLHHIGRRFHSKKAMRKEAKRLAMYHDSYQLVRPADDHERIYIPVPVPFAPWVYYQEVQYDPSAPWSGVEHIDVCTPDPVGFLRFVAAAYKRQPTLWGDSEPNDPVGSFFMTDQRQYSLGVMARVSFWDVENDW
;
A
#
# COMPACT_ATOMS: atom_id res chain seq x y z
N MET A 1 10.53 -19.66 17.08
CA MET A 1 9.25 -18.91 17.13
C MET A 1 9.32 -17.85 16.05
N SER A 2 8.53 -17.98 14.98
CA SER A 2 8.47 -16.94 13.95
C SER A 2 7.96 -15.65 14.59
N PRO A 3 8.48 -14.46 14.23
CA PRO A 3 7.84 -13.22 14.65
C PRO A 3 6.35 -13.31 14.27
N PRO A 4 5.43 -12.83 15.12
CA PRO A 4 4.01 -12.92 14.81
C PRO A 4 3.78 -12.18 13.49
N GLN A 5 3.12 -12.83 12.53
CA GLN A 5 2.86 -12.36 11.15
C GLN A 5 2.38 -10.89 11.10
N THR A 6 1.70 -10.48 12.16
CA THR A 6 1.36 -9.11 12.56
C THR A 6 2.48 -8.07 12.40
N VAL A 7 3.70 -8.36 12.86
CA VAL A 7 4.81 -7.38 12.88
C VAL A 7 5.25 -7.02 11.46
N GLY A 8 5.29 -8.00 10.55
CA GLY A 8 5.62 -7.78 9.15
C GLY A 8 4.61 -6.88 8.44
N ALA A 9 3.32 -7.16 8.63
CA ALA A 9 2.23 -6.38 8.05
C ALA A 9 2.20 -4.93 8.55
N VAL A 10 2.34 -4.72 9.87
CA VAL A 10 2.37 -3.37 10.45
C VAL A 10 3.55 -2.57 9.91
N ARG A 11 4.74 -3.20 9.87
CA ARG A 11 5.95 -2.55 9.33
C ARG A 11 5.78 -2.14 7.87
N LEU A 12 5.23 -3.04 7.03
CA LEU A 12 4.97 -2.72 5.62
C LEU A 12 4.02 -1.53 5.48
N MET A 13 2.93 -1.53 6.24
CA MET A 13 1.93 -0.46 6.19
C MET A 13 2.49 0.87 6.70
N ASP A 14 3.32 0.84 7.74
CA ASP A 14 4.02 2.04 8.25
C ASP A 14 4.96 2.62 7.20
N GLN A 15 5.75 1.76 6.54
CA GLN A 15 6.64 2.18 5.47
C GLN A 15 5.89 2.81 4.30
N ILE A 16 4.76 2.23 3.91
CA ILE A 16 3.88 2.81 2.91
C ILE A 16 3.38 4.18 3.37
N ALA A 17 2.90 4.32 4.60
CA ALA A 17 2.41 5.59 5.14
C ALA A 17 3.49 6.69 5.15
N VAL A 18 4.69 6.36 5.65
CA VAL A 18 5.86 7.25 5.65
C VAL A 18 6.24 7.64 4.22
N ALA A 19 6.31 6.66 3.32
CA ALA A 19 6.71 6.87 1.94
C ALA A 19 5.74 7.79 1.18
N ARG A 20 4.44 7.58 1.37
CA ARG A 20 3.38 8.44 0.81
C ARG A 20 3.30 9.80 1.49
N ARG A 21 3.88 9.96 2.69
CA ARG A 21 3.72 11.15 3.54
C ARG A 21 2.25 11.45 3.84
N GLN A 22 1.46 10.40 3.95
CA GLN A 22 0.03 10.46 4.21
C GLN A 22 -0.26 9.53 5.38
N PRO A 23 -0.30 10.06 6.61
CA PRO A 23 -0.56 9.23 7.75
C PRO A 23 -2.00 8.70 7.72
N PHE A 24 -2.16 7.44 8.08
CA PHE A 24 -3.45 6.78 8.15
C PHE A 24 -3.53 5.91 9.40
N TYR A 25 -4.73 5.63 9.87
CA TYR A 25 -4.92 4.70 10.99
C TYR A 25 -5.21 3.32 10.43
N ALA A 26 -4.53 2.30 10.96
CA ALA A 26 -4.76 0.90 10.62
C ALA A 26 -5.20 0.12 11.85
N VAL A 27 -6.22 -0.73 11.69
CA VAL A 27 -6.58 -1.77 12.66
C VAL A 27 -6.35 -3.12 12.00
N MET A 28 -5.64 -3.99 12.68
CA MET A 28 -5.49 -5.38 12.27
C MET A 28 -5.99 -6.28 13.40
N GLY A 29 -6.69 -7.33 13.04
CA GLY A 29 -7.27 -8.22 14.04
C GLY A 29 -7.70 -9.56 13.49
N ILE A 30 -7.99 -10.45 14.41
CA ILE A 30 -8.50 -11.79 14.14
C ILE A 30 -9.91 -11.85 14.70
N ALA A 31 -10.87 -12.30 13.90
CA ALA A 31 -12.25 -12.56 14.29
C ALA A 31 -12.60 -14.00 13.95
N ASN A 32 -12.60 -14.87 14.97
CA ASN A 32 -12.88 -16.28 14.81
C ASN A 32 -14.39 -16.52 14.90
N TYR A 33 -14.96 -17.04 13.80
CA TYR A 33 -16.39 -17.29 13.69
C TYR A 33 -16.85 -18.42 14.61
N ASP A 34 -16.04 -19.48 14.74
CA ASP A 34 -16.40 -20.68 15.48
C ASP A 34 -16.43 -20.44 16.99
N THR A 35 -15.49 -19.63 17.49
CA THR A 35 -15.36 -19.33 18.92
C THR A 35 -16.03 -18.02 19.33
N GLN A 36 -16.56 -17.25 18.38
CA GLN A 36 -17.09 -15.90 18.58
C GLN A 36 -16.13 -14.96 19.33
N THR A 37 -14.82 -15.20 19.18
CA THR A 37 -13.79 -14.37 19.79
C THR A 37 -13.22 -13.42 18.76
N SER A 38 -12.90 -12.21 19.19
CA SER A 38 -12.15 -11.29 18.36
C SER A 38 -11.11 -10.53 19.16
N GLY A 39 -9.98 -10.25 18.53
CA GLY A 39 -8.89 -9.49 19.11
C GLY A 39 -8.24 -8.64 18.03
N ALA A 40 -8.02 -7.36 18.32
CA ALA A 40 -7.44 -6.42 17.38
C ALA A 40 -6.53 -5.44 18.10
N PHE A 41 -5.62 -4.87 17.34
CA PHE A 41 -4.83 -3.73 17.74
C PHE A 41 -4.89 -2.68 16.64
N GLY A 42 -4.81 -1.42 17.03
CA GLY A 42 -4.82 -0.28 16.12
C GLY A 42 -3.57 0.55 16.28
N ALA A 43 -3.08 1.09 15.18
CA ALA A 43 -1.91 1.96 15.17
C ALA A 43 -2.12 3.13 14.20
N TRP A 44 -1.61 4.29 14.59
CA TRP A 44 -1.41 5.42 13.68
C TRP A 44 -0.11 5.18 12.92
N LEU A 45 -0.17 5.18 11.59
CA LEU A 45 0.97 4.85 10.72
C LEU A 45 1.47 6.10 9.99
N GLY A 46 2.80 6.25 9.87
CA GLY A 46 3.44 7.40 9.22
C GLY A 46 3.83 8.56 10.16
N THR A 47 4.44 9.61 9.59
CA THR A 47 4.94 10.76 10.36
C THR A 47 3.90 11.86 10.56
N SER A 48 4.11 12.61 11.64
CA SER A 48 3.27 13.65 12.27
C SER A 48 2.04 13.10 12.98
N TYR A 49 2.20 13.04 14.31
CA TYR A 49 1.25 13.23 15.41
C TYR A 49 -0.22 12.96 15.09
N PRO A 50 -0.95 12.16 15.89
CA PRO A 50 -2.39 12.07 15.72
C PRO A 50 -2.95 13.49 15.75
N ASP A 51 -3.70 13.85 14.71
CA ASP A 51 -4.56 15.01 14.76
C ASP A 51 -5.62 14.67 15.83
N PRO A 52 -5.58 15.28 17.03
CA PRO A 52 -6.38 14.84 18.17
C PRO A 52 -7.89 14.98 17.92
N ALA A 53 -8.28 15.76 16.90
CA ALA A 53 -9.66 15.92 16.46
C ALA A 53 -10.03 14.99 15.28
N SER A 54 -9.12 14.13 14.81
CA SER A 54 -9.33 13.29 13.63
C SER A 54 -10.20 12.06 13.93
N GLU A 55 -11.30 11.94 13.21
CA GLU A 55 -12.18 10.77 13.26
C GLU A 55 -11.53 9.48 12.73
N ALA A 56 -10.34 9.56 12.13
CA ALA A 56 -9.66 8.46 11.46
C ALA A 56 -9.53 7.19 12.33
N GLY A 57 -9.22 7.34 13.62
CA GLY A 57 -9.17 6.20 14.55
C GLY A 57 -10.55 5.54 14.70
N GLY A 58 -11.59 6.34 14.93
CA GLY A 58 -12.97 5.85 15.04
C GLY A 58 -13.47 5.19 13.76
N VAL A 59 -13.11 5.73 12.59
CA VAL A 59 -13.47 5.18 11.28
C VAL A 59 -12.90 3.78 11.09
N ALA A 60 -11.60 3.57 11.34
CA ALA A 60 -10.97 2.26 11.16
C ALA A 60 -11.55 1.21 12.12
N TRP A 61 -11.77 1.57 13.39
CA TRP A 61 -12.41 0.70 14.38
C TRP A 61 -13.86 0.37 14.03
N ALA A 62 -14.63 1.32 13.51
CA ALA A 62 -15.99 1.08 13.08
C ALA A 62 -16.06 0.12 11.88
N LYS A 63 -15.17 0.28 10.88
CA LYS A 63 -15.00 -0.67 9.77
C LYS A 63 -14.64 -2.07 10.28
N TYR A 64 -13.78 -2.16 11.31
CA TYR A 64 -13.41 -3.43 11.93
C TYR A 64 -14.64 -4.09 12.57
N GLY A 65 -15.39 -3.34 13.40
CA GLY A 65 -16.62 -3.83 14.04
C GLY A 65 -17.69 -4.28 13.03
N GLU A 66 -17.79 -3.60 11.89
CA GLU A 66 -18.66 -4.01 10.78
C GLU A 66 -18.27 -5.38 10.20
N LEU A 67 -16.98 -5.62 9.93
CA LEU A 67 -16.50 -6.90 9.41
C LEU A 67 -16.53 -8.04 10.44
N VAL A 68 -16.34 -7.72 11.72
CA VAL A 68 -16.55 -8.69 12.81
C VAL A 68 -18.02 -9.11 12.86
N SER A 69 -18.94 -8.16 12.75
CA SER A 69 -20.37 -8.41 12.95
C SER A 69 -21.06 -9.07 11.74
N ARG A 70 -20.63 -8.71 10.51
CA ARG A 70 -21.34 -9.05 9.27
C ARG A 70 -20.43 -9.47 8.12
N GLY A 71 -19.12 -9.44 8.31
CA GLY A 71 -18.18 -9.87 7.26
C GLY A 71 -18.28 -11.37 7.02
N ASP A 72 -18.42 -11.75 5.76
CA ASP A 72 -18.40 -13.16 5.35
C ASP A 72 -16.97 -13.71 5.55
N PRO A 73 -16.79 -14.82 6.30
CA PRO A 73 -15.47 -15.44 6.45
C PRO A 73 -15.00 -16.13 5.16
N TYR A 74 -15.90 -16.47 4.24
CA TYR A 74 -15.56 -17.17 3.00
C TYR A 74 -15.22 -16.19 1.88
N GLY A 75 -13.98 -16.26 1.39
CA GLY A 75 -13.49 -15.39 0.32
C GLY A 75 -12.98 -14.03 0.83
N ILE A 76 -13.13 -12.98 0.01
CA ILE A 76 -12.78 -11.60 0.37
C ILE A 76 -14.08 -10.85 0.64
N CYS A 77 -14.22 -10.32 1.85
CA CYS A 77 -15.32 -9.43 2.24
C CYS A 77 -14.77 -8.03 2.50
N THR A 78 -15.40 -7.00 1.93
CA THR A 78 -14.93 -5.61 2.03
C THR A 78 -15.99 -4.71 2.68
N THR A 79 -15.58 -3.61 3.31
CA THR A 79 -16.51 -2.55 3.69
C THR A 79 -16.79 -1.61 2.51
N PRO A 80 -17.98 -1.00 2.43
CA PRO A 80 -19.15 -1.28 3.26
C PRO A 80 -19.75 -2.66 2.96
N VAL A 81 -20.15 -3.38 4.00
CA VAL A 81 -20.89 -4.63 3.90
C VAL A 81 -22.33 -4.28 3.53
N ALA A 82 -22.73 -4.61 2.30
CA ALA A 82 -24.00 -4.18 1.70
C ALA A 82 -25.25 -4.49 2.55
N THR A 83 -25.22 -5.55 3.36
CA THR A 83 -26.34 -5.96 4.22
C THR A 83 -26.38 -5.23 5.57
N TYR A 84 -25.37 -4.42 5.90
CA TYR A 84 -25.22 -3.80 7.22
C TYR A 84 -25.72 -2.37 7.26
N LYS A 85 -26.92 -2.17 7.81
CA LYS A 85 -27.58 -0.86 7.92
C LYS A 85 -26.85 0.19 8.76
N ARG A 86 -25.92 -0.23 9.63
CA ARG A 86 -25.09 0.66 10.46
C ARG A 86 -23.70 0.87 9.86
N SER A 87 -23.47 0.41 8.63
CA SER A 87 -22.24 0.72 7.90
C SER A 87 -22.12 2.22 7.75
N LEU A 88 -20.91 2.74 7.91
CA LEU A 88 -20.63 4.15 7.72
C LEU A 88 -20.40 4.48 6.22
N GLY A 89 -20.61 3.50 5.33
CA GLY A 89 -20.50 3.65 3.88
C GLY A 89 -19.06 3.74 3.37
N TRP A 90 -18.06 3.77 4.25
CA TRP A 90 -16.67 3.93 3.88
C TRP A 90 -15.99 2.62 3.47
N GLN A 91 -15.35 2.66 2.30
CA GLN A 91 -14.41 1.63 1.86
C GLN A 91 -13.11 1.72 2.66
N GLY A 92 -12.46 0.59 2.90
CA GLY A 92 -11.20 0.54 3.65
C GLY A 92 -11.08 -0.55 4.69
N GLY A 93 -12.08 -1.41 4.85
CA GLY A 93 -11.95 -2.66 5.58
C GLY A 93 -11.96 -3.84 4.63
N VAL A 94 -11.13 -4.84 4.92
CA VAL A 94 -11.15 -6.13 4.25
C VAL A 94 -11.00 -7.27 5.25
N ARG A 95 -11.72 -8.36 5.00
CA ARG A 95 -11.66 -9.63 5.71
C ARG A 95 -11.41 -10.76 4.72
N SER A 96 -10.60 -11.73 5.11
CA SER A 96 -10.54 -13.03 4.44
C SER A 96 -10.25 -14.12 5.44
N GLY A 97 -11.18 -15.06 5.65
CA GLY A 97 -11.08 -16.02 6.75
C GLY A 97 -11.29 -15.34 8.10
N ASN A 98 -10.31 -15.46 8.99
CA ASN A 98 -10.35 -14.87 10.32
C ASN A 98 -9.63 -13.52 10.38
N GLU A 99 -8.81 -13.21 9.39
CA GLU A 99 -7.97 -12.04 9.33
C GLU A 99 -8.75 -10.82 8.81
N ILE A 100 -8.65 -9.72 9.55
CA ILE A 100 -9.27 -8.44 9.22
C ILE A 100 -8.21 -7.35 9.24
N VAL A 101 -8.19 -6.52 8.20
CA VAL A 101 -7.41 -5.28 8.15
C VAL A 101 -8.33 -4.14 7.76
N THR A 102 -8.29 -3.04 8.51
CA THR A 102 -9.01 -1.81 8.18
C THR A 102 -8.11 -0.60 8.23
N VAL A 103 -8.38 0.36 7.36
CA VAL A 103 -7.59 1.58 7.15
C VAL A 103 -8.52 2.80 7.06
N SER A 104 -8.03 3.98 7.39
CA SER A 104 -8.74 5.27 7.24
C SER A 104 -7.82 6.42 6.81
N LYS A 105 -8.37 7.45 6.17
CA LYS A 105 -7.77 8.80 5.95
C LYS A 105 -7.00 9.03 4.63
N LEU A 106 -7.14 8.18 3.61
CA LEU A 106 -6.52 8.42 2.29
C LEU A 106 -7.55 8.90 1.26
N SER A 107 -8.42 7.99 0.84
CA SER A 107 -9.65 8.20 0.07
C SER A 107 -10.45 6.90 0.17
N GLN A 108 -11.77 6.90 -0.06
CA GLN A 108 -12.56 5.67 0.14
C GLN A 108 -11.97 4.50 -0.66
N GLU A 109 -11.67 4.74 -1.93
CA GLU A 109 -11.18 3.74 -2.86
C GLU A 109 -9.74 3.30 -2.55
N PHE A 110 -8.86 4.23 -2.16
CA PHE A 110 -7.46 3.91 -1.84
C PHE A 110 -7.29 3.26 -0.46
N ASP A 111 -8.18 3.55 0.49
CA ASP A 111 -8.19 2.90 1.79
C ASP A 111 -8.35 1.37 1.63
N LEU A 112 -9.20 0.92 0.70
CA LEU A 112 -9.38 -0.52 0.45
C LEU A 112 -8.11 -1.15 -0.14
N MET A 113 -7.42 -0.47 -1.05
CA MET A 113 -6.16 -0.97 -1.62
C MET A 113 -5.10 -1.13 -0.53
N MET A 114 -4.98 -0.15 0.37
CA MET A 114 -4.07 -0.28 1.52
C MET A 114 -4.47 -1.45 2.41
N ALA A 115 -5.76 -1.59 2.72
CA ALA A 115 -6.25 -2.68 3.56
C ALA A 115 -5.95 -4.06 2.94
N LEU A 116 -6.05 -4.20 1.61
CA LEU A 116 -5.69 -5.41 0.87
C LEU A 116 -4.20 -5.72 0.94
N ILE A 117 -3.32 -4.73 0.76
CA ILE A 117 -1.87 -4.91 0.91
C ILE A 117 -1.56 -5.41 2.33
N GLY A 118 -2.12 -4.74 3.34
CA GLY A 118 -1.97 -5.12 4.74
C GLY A 118 -2.49 -6.51 5.03
N LEU A 119 -3.65 -6.90 4.47
CA LEU A 119 -4.23 -8.23 4.65
C LEU A 119 -3.36 -9.31 3.99
N TYR A 120 -2.83 -9.06 2.80
CA TYR A 120 -1.94 -10.02 2.13
C TYR A 120 -0.70 -10.30 2.96
N ALA A 121 -0.07 -9.26 3.52
CA ALA A 121 1.05 -9.38 4.45
C ALA A 121 0.64 -10.08 5.75
N PHE A 122 -0.53 -9.73 6.31
CA PHE A 122 -1.01 -10.25 7.58
C PHE A 122 -1.32 -11.75 7.53
N LYS A 123 -1.71 -12.27 6.36
CA LYS A 123 -1.88 -13.70 6.09
C LYS A 123 -0.56 -14.50 6.00
N GLY A 124 0.57 -13.87 6.29
CA GLY A 124 1.88 -14.52 6.36
C GLY A 124 2.59 -14.66 5.02
N ASN A 125 2.10 -13.99 3.97
CA ASN A 125 2.83 -13.93 2.70
C ASN A 125 4.05 -13.01 2.86
N ASP A 126 5.20 -13.41 2.30
CA ASP A 126 6.39 -12.57 2.27
C ASP A 126 6.18 -11.46 1.24
N ILE A 127 6.06 -10.23 1.73
CA ILE A 127 5.84 -9.04 0.93
C ILE A 127 6.57 -7.86 1.57
N GLN A 128 7.27 -7.12 0.73
CA GLN A 128 8.19 -6.07 1.16
C GLN A 128 8.00 -4.85 0.26
N LEU A 129 8.06 -3.65 0.83
CA LEU A 129 8.01 -2.43 0.03
C LEU A 129 9.33 -2.29 -0.74
N HIS A 130 9.26 -2.25 -2.07
CA HIS A 130 10.41 -1.95 -2.90
C HIS A 130 10.55 -0.44 -3.08
N HIS A 131 9.52 0.21 -3.64
CA HIS A 131 9.46 1.67 -3.68
C HIS A 131 8.03 2.21 -3.76
N ILE A 132 7.89 3.51 -3.50
CA ILE A 132 6.72 4.28 -3.92
C ILE A 132 7.15 5.28 -4.97
N GLY A 133 6.55 5.20 -6.14
CA GLY A 133 6.84 6.08 -7.26
C GLY A 133 5.77 7.11 -7.49
N ARG A 134 6.21 8.29 -7.94
CA ARG A 134 5.34 9.41 -8.33
C ARG A 134 5.71 9.94 -9.69
N ARG A 135 4.71 10.06 -10.56
CA ARG A 135 4.89 10.62 -11.90
C ARG A 135 4.63 12.12 -11.91
N PHE A 136 5.50 12.84 -12.61
CA PHE A 136 5.44 14.27 -12.80
C PHE A 136 5.39 14.63 -14.28
N HIS A 137 4.42 15.46 -14.64
CA HIS A 137 4.28 15.99 -16.00
C HIS A 137 5.46 16.88 -16.44
N SER A 138 6.27 17.41 -15.51
CA SER A 138 7.43 18.24 -15.85
C SER A 138 8.71 17.79 -15.15
N LYS A 139 9.82 17.77 -15.89
CA LYS A 139 11.16 17.52 -15.35
C LYS A 139 11.53 18.48 -14.21
N LYS A 140 11.09 19.74 -14.31
CA LYS A 140 11.32 20.75 -13.25
C LYS A 140 10.63 20.36 -11.95
N ALA A 141 9.37 19.90 -12.00
CA ALA A 141 8.64 19.45 -10.83
C ALA A 141 9.26 18.17 -10.25
N MET A 142 9.58 17.19 -11.10
CA MET A 142 10.28 15.96 -10.71
C MET A 142 11.58 16.27 -9.96
N ARG A 143 12.47 17.09 -10.53
CA ARG A 143 13.75 17.43 -9.91
C ARG A 143 13.60 18.25 -8.63
N LYS A 144 12.57 19.11 -8.54
CA LYS A 144 12.26 19.83 -7.31
C LYS A 144 11.83 18.87 -6.21
N GLU A 145 10.97 17.89 -6.52
CA GLU A 145 10.55 16.87 -5.56
C GLU A 145 11.73 15.96 -5.17
N ALA A 146 12.53 15.48 -6.12
CA ALA A 146 13.71 14.66 -5.84
C ALA A 146 14.63 15.31 -4.81
N LYS A 147 14.94 16.60 -5.00
CA LYS A 147 15.76 17.37 -4.06
C LYS A 147 15.11 17.48 -2.69
N ARG A 148 13.81 17.75 -2.64
CA ARG A 148 13.06 17.83 -1.39
C ARG A 148 13.07 16.51 -0.63
N LEU A 149 12.91 15.39 -1.32
CA LEU A 149 12.92 14.04 -0.73
C LEU A 149 14.30 13.66 -0.22
N ALA A 150 15.35 13.88 -1.01
CA ALA A 150 16.73 13.66 -0.61
C ALA A 150 17.08 14.45 0.67
N MET A 151 16.71 15.74 0.73
CA MET A 151 16.91 16.54 1.94
C MET A 151 16.08 16.05 3.14
N TYR A 152 14.84 15.60 2.93
CA TYR A 152 13.96 15.16 4.00
C TYR A 152 14.45 13.86 4.67
N HIS A 153 14.99 12.94 3.87
CA HIS A 153 15.49 11.65 4.34
C HIS A 153 16.98 11.67 4.68
N ASP A 154 17.64 12.83 4.61
CA ASP A 154 19.10 12.96 4.70
C ASP A 154 19.83 11.94 3.80
N SER A 155 19.40 11.89 2.55
CA SER A 155 19.74 10.85 1.58
C SER A 155 20.18 11.46 0.25
N TYR A 156 20.69 10.61 -0.64
CA TYR A 156 21.21 11.00 -1.94
C TYR A 156 20.24 10.68 -3.09
N GLN A 157 20.57 11.09 -4.31
CA GLN A 157 19.74 10.87 -5.51
C GLN A 157 20.42 9.89 -6.46
N LEU A 158 19.70 8.85 -6.85
CA LEU A 158 20.10 7.85 -7.83
C LEU A 158 19.35 8.08 -9.14
N VAL A 159 20.00 8.75 -10.09
CA VAL A 159 19.41 8.93 -11.42
C VAL A 159 19.53 7.62 -12.20
N ARG A 160 18.39 7.12 -12.69
CA ARG A 160 18.29 5.88 -13.47
C ARG A 160 17.53 6.21 -14.76
N PRO A 161 18.18 6.21 -15.94
CA PRO A 161 17.43 6.33 -17.18
C PRO A 161 16.58 5.07 -17.43
N ALA A 162 15.45 5.26 -18.10
CA ALA A 162 14.69 4.21 -18.78
C ALA A 162 14.41 4.69 -20.21
N ASP A 163 14.08 3.78 -21.12
CA ASP A 163 13.94 4.09 -22.55
C ASP A 163 12.85 5.13 -22.83
N ASP A 164 11.79 5.16 -22.01
CA ASP A 164 10.61 5.99 -22.17
C ASP A 164 10.49 7.10 -21.10
N HIS A 165 11.30 7.07 -20.03
CA HIS A 165 11.23 8.06 -18.94
C HIS A 165 12.54 8.25 -18.15
N GLU A 166 12.68 9.42 -17.49
CA GLU A 166 13.75 9.68 -16.53
C GLU A 166 13.20 9.38 -15.12
N ARG A 167 13.87 8.52 -14.36
CA ARG A 167 13.50 8.19 -12.97
C ARG A 167 14.65 8.51 -12.02
N ILE A 168 14.31 9.00 -10.83
CA ILE A 168 15.25 9.29 -9.74
C ILE A 168 14.77 8.55 -8.51
N TYR A 169 15.64 7.72 -7.94
CA TYR A 169 15.40 7.03 -6.68
C TYR A 169 16.07 7.76 -5.52
N ILE A 170 15.40 7.77 -4.38
CA ILE A 170 15.88 8.30 -3.10
C ILE A 170 15.82 7.15 -2.10
N PRO A 171 16.96 6.60 -1.65
CA PRO A 171 16.96 5.54 -0.65
C PRO A 171 16.44 6.08 0.68
N VAL A 172 15.59 5.28 1.34
CA VAL A 172 15.04 5.59 2.65
C VAL A 172 15.47 4.49 3.61
N PRO A 173 16.35 4.81 4.60
CA PRO A 173 16.78 3.83 5.57
C PRO A 173 15.61 3.41 6.46
N VAL A 174 15.49 2.12 6.73
CA VAL A 174 14.53 1.61 7.71
C VAL A 174 15.18 1.64 9.08
N PRO A 175 14.60 2.36 10.07
CA PRO A 175 15.14 2.36 11.42
C PRO A 175 15.27 0.93 11.95
N PHE A 176 16.43 0.61 12.52
CA PHE A 176 16.72 -0.68 13.16
C PHE A 176 16.68 -1.91 12.23
N ALA A 177 16.76 -1.72 10.91
CA ALA A 177 16.89 -2.82 9.96
C ALA A 177 18.01 -2.57 8.94
N PRO A 178 18.70 -3.62 8.45
CA PRO A 178 19.85 -3.48 7.56
C PRO A 178 19.47 -3.23 6.10
N TRP A 179 18.23 -2.85 5.81
CA TRP A 179 17.70 -2.73 4.45
C TRP A 179 17.04 -1.38 4.22
N VAL A 180 16.91 -1.01 2.94
CA VAL A 180 16.35 0.26 2.48
C VAL A 180 15.12 -0.01 1.61
N TYR A 181 14.19 0.94 1.55
CA TYR A 181 13.22 1.02 0.45
C TYR A 181 13.45 2.34 -0.29
N TYR A 182 12.90 2.50 -1.49
CA TYR A 182 13.12 3.72 -2.26
C TYR A 182 11.86 4.58 -2.37
N GLN A 183 12.05 5.89 -2.51
CA GLN A 183 11.06 6.76 -3.12
C GLN A 183 11.51 7.09 -4.53
N GLU A 184 10.62 6.92 -5.49
CA GLU A 184 10.89 7.17 -6.89
C GLU A 184 10.13 8.42 -7.35
N VAL A 185 10.80 9.25 -8.13
CA VAL A 185 10.14 10.29 -8.92
C VAL A 185 10.45 10.08 -10.39
N GLN A 186 9.40 10.07 -11.20
CA GLN A 186 9.45 9.78 -12.63
C GLN A 186 8.97 10.99 -13.43
N TYR A 187 9.68 11.33 -14.50
CA TYR A 187 9.19 12.26 -15.49
C TYR A 187 8.41 11.50 -16.55
N ASP A 188 7.12 11.80 -16.64
CA ASP A 188 6.24 11.24 -17.64
C ASP A 188 5.38 12.39 -18.20
N PRO A 189 5.66 12.88 -19.42
CA PRO A 189 4.89 13.98 -20.01
C PRO A 189 3.45 13.58 -20.34
N SER A 190 3.12 12.28 -20.39
CA SER A 190 1.76 11.80 -20.58
C SER A 190 0.99 11.69 -19.27
N ALA A 191 1.67 11.74 -18.12
CA ALA A 191 1.03 11.62 -16.83
C ALA A 191 0.03 12.77 -16.59
N PRO A 192 -1.16 12.48 -16.04
CA PRO A 192 -2.15 13.50 -15.71
C PRO A 192 -1.60 14.49 -14.68
N TRP A 193 -2.05 15.74 -14.79
CA TRP A 193 -1.67 16.82 -13.86
C TRP A 193 -2.03 16.53 -12.40
N SER A 194 -3.08 15.73 -12.18
CA SER A 194 -3.49 15.24 -10.86
C SER A 194 -2.47 14.30 -10.21
N GLY A 195 -1.51 13.77 -10.98
CA GLY A 195 -0.46 12.88 -10.50
C GLY A 195 -0.86 11.40 -10.54
N VAL A 196 0.15 10.56 -10.74
CA VAL A 196 0.05 9.09 -10.65
C VAL A 196 1.03 8.64 -9.59
N GLU A 197 0.55 7.87 -8.62
CA GLU A 197 1.36 7.21 -7.60
C GLU A 197 1.24 5.70 -7.75
N HIS A 198 2.34 4.99 -7.52
CA HIS A 198 2.34 3.53 -7.47
C HIS A 198 3.13 3.03 -6.27
N ILE A 199 2.66 1.91 -5.72
CA ILE A 199 3.34 1.17 -4.67
C ILE A 199 3.90 -0.09 -5.31
N ASP A 200 5.22 -0.19 -5.39
CA ASP A 200 5.90 -1.36 -5.90
C ASP A 200 6.35 -2.25 -4.75
N VAL A 201 5.92 -3.52 -4.78
CA VAL A 201 6.23 -4.51 -3.74
C VAL A 201 7.00 -5.69 -4.30
N CYS A 202 7.93 -6.20 -3.51
CA CYS A 202 8.59 -7.47 -3.75
C CYS A 202 7.85 -8.58 -3.01
N THR A 203 7.54 -9.67 -3.69
CA THR A 203 6.96 -10.88 -3.08
C THR A 203 7.28 -12.11 -3.92
N PRO A 204 7.43 -13.32 -3.33
CA PRO A 204 7.61 -14.55 -4.09
C PRO A 204 6.45 -14.91 -5.04
N ASP A 205 5.24 -14.38 -4.80
CA ASP A 205 4.04 -14.61 -5.63
C ASP A 205 3.41 -13.29 -6.12
N PRO A 206 4.08 -12.58 -7.06
CA PRO A 206 3.62 -11.25 -7.47
C PRO A 206 2.32 -11.32 -8.29
N VAL A 207 2.12 -12.38 -9.07
CA VAL A 207 0.88 -12.59 -9.85
C VAL A 207 -0.30 -12.89 -8.91
N GLY A 208 -0.11 -13.75 -7.92
CA GLY A 208 -1.14 -14.04 -6.92
C GLY A 208 -1.50 -12.81 -6.08
N PHE A 209 -0.51 -12.00 -5.67
CA PHE A 209 -0.75 -10.72 -5.02
C PHE A 209 -1.58 -9.76 -5.88
N LEU A 210 -1.20 -9.53 -7.14
CA LEU A 210 -1.93 -8.61 -8.04
C LEU A 210 -3.35 -9.10 -8.31
N ARG A 211 -3.55 -10.40 -8.50
CA ARG A 211 -4.88 -11.01 -8.64
C ARG A 211 -5.70 -10.87 -7.37
N PHE A 212 -5.09 -11.05 -6.20
CA PHE A 212 -5.75 -10.87 -4.91
C PHE A 212 -6.28 -9.45 -4.74
N VAL A 213 -5.46 -8.43 -5.03
CA VAL A 213 -5.88 -7.02 -4.97
C VAL A 213 -6.98 -6.74 -6.00
N ALA A 214 -6.77 -7.11 -7.27
CA ALA A 214 -7.72 -6.81 -8.35
C ALA A 214 -9.08 -7.50 -8.18
N ALA A 215 -9.10 -8.72 -7.64
CA ALA A 215 -10.32 -9.50 -7.40
C ALA A 215 -11.27 -8.79 -6.42
N ALA A 216 -10.74 -8.09 -5.40
CA ALA A 216 -11.55 -7.31 -4.47
C ALA A 216 -12.33 -6.18 -5.15
N TYR A 217 -11.83 -5.69 -6.30
CA TYR A 217 -12.48 -4.69 -7.14
C TYR A 217 -13.26 -5.30 -8.30
N LYS A 218 -13.39 -6.64 -8.37
CA LYS A 218 -14.03 -7.37 -9.48
C LYS A 218 -13.39 -7.04 -10.84
N ARG A 219 -12.07 -6.83 -10.85
CA ARG A 219 -11.27 -6.50 -12.03
C ARG A 219 -10.13 -7.50 -12.19
N GLN A 220 -9.44 -7.41 -13.33
CA GLN A 220 -8.19 -8.14 -13.57
C GLN A 220 -7.01 -7.17 -13.48
N PRO A 221 -5.84 -7.62 -12.99
CA PRO A 221 -4.63 -6.84 -13.10
C PRO A 221 -4.12 -6.85 -14.55
N THR A 222 -3.31 -5.86 -14.89
CA THR A 222 -2.50 -5.89 -16.12
C THR A 222 -1.24 -6.72 -15.82
N LEU A 223 -0.99 -7.76 -16.61
CA LEU A 223 0.21 -8.59 -16.50
C LEU A 223 1.05 -8.40 -17.77
N TRP A 224 2.37 -8.32 -17.60
CA TRP A 224 3.34 -8.18 -18.69
C TRP A 224 4.09 -9.49 -18.88
N GLY A 225 4.22 -9.95 -20.13
CA GLY A 225 4.78 -11.28 -20.46
C GLY A 225 6.29 -11.32 -20.61
N ASP A 226 6.92 -10.19 -20.94
CA ASP A 226 8.34 -10.07 -21.28
C ASP A 226 9.05 -9.06 -20.36
N SER A 227 8.88 -9.20 -19.05
CA SER A 227 9.58 -8.36 -18.06
C SER A 227 11.02 -8.84 -17.86
N GLU A 228 11.99 -7.93 -17.83
CA GLU A 228 13.34 -8.26 -17.38
C GLU A 228 13.30 -8.80 -15.94
N PRO A 229 14.33 -9.53 -15.46
CA PRO A 229 14.32 -10.13 -14.12
C PRO A 229 14.03 -9.16 -12.97
N ASN A 230 14.34 -7.87 -13.17
CA ASN A 230 14.17 -6.79 -12.19
C ASN A 230 12.93 -5.93 -12.44
N ASP A 231 12.15 -6.22 -13.47
CA ASP A 231 10.93 -5.49 -13.77
C ASP A 231 9.74 -6.06 -13.00
N PRO A 232 8.75 -5.22 -12.68
CA PRO A 232 7.49 -5.70 -12.15
C PRO A 232 6.79 -6.58 -13.18
N VAL A 233 6.16 -7.66 -12.74
CA VAL A 233 5.43 -8.61 -13.61
C VAL A 233 4.07 -8.08 -14.05
N GLY A 234 3.59 -7.01 -13.42
CA GLY A 234 2.27 -6.46 -13.65
C GLY A 234 1.94 -5.29 -12.73
N SER A 235 0.72 -4.78 -12.92
CA SER A 235 0.17 -3.72 -12.10
C SER A 235 -1.35 -3.77 -11.98
N PHE A 236 -1.88 -3.09 -10.97
CA PHE A 236 -3.29 -2.80 -10.83
C PHE A 236 -3.46 -1.33 -10.42
N PHE A 237 -4.12 -0.54 -11.27
CA PHE A 237 -4.37 0.88 -11.05
C PHE A 237 -5.85 1.20 -10.86
N MET A 238 -6.09 2.19 -10.01
CA MET A 238 -7.38 2.81 -9.83
C MET A 238 -7.27 4.32 -9.89
N THR A 239 -8.34 4.94 -10.35
CA THR A 239 -8.47 6.39 -10.40
C THR A 239 -9.66 6.79 -9.54
N ASP A 240 -9.46 7.73 -8.63
CA ASP A 240 -10.54 8.26 -7.79
C ASP A 240 -11.39 9.30 -8.54
N GLN A 241 -12.42 9.80 -7.86
CA GLN A 241 -13.31 10.84 -8.41
C GLN A 241 -12.59 12.17 -8.73
N ARG A 242 -11.41 12.40 -8.12
CA ARG A 242 -10.57 13.59 -8.32
C ARG A 242 -9.53 13.39 -9.43
N GLN A 243 -9.62 12.30 -10.20
CA GLN A 243 -8.68 11.92 -11.24
C GLN A 243 -7.26 11.62 -10.72
N TYR A 244 -7.09 11.42 -9.41
CA TYR A 244 -5.84 10.94 -8.86
C TYR A 244 -5.75 9.44 -9.10
N SER A 245 -4.59 8.95 -9.54
CA SER A 245 -4.40 7.51 -9.76
C SER A 245 -3.43 6.93 -8.74
N LEU A 246 -3.85 5.84 -8.11
CA LEU A 246 -3.02 5.00 -7.25
C LEU A 246 -2.99 3.59 -7.82
N GLY A 247 -1.80 3.02 -7.94
CA GLY A 247 -1.62 1.64 -8.33
C GLY A 247 -0.74 0.83 -7.39
N VAL A 248 -0.82 -0.48 -7.54
CA VAL A 248 0.17 -1.41 -7.02
C VAL A 248 0.87 -2.11 -8.17
N MET A 249 2.18 -2.29 -8.03
CA MET A 249 3.04 -3.06 -8.92
C MET A 249 3.69 -4.15 -8.08
N ALA A 250 4.03 -5.28 -8.69
CA ALA A 250 4.65 -6.38 -7.97
C ALA A 250 5.74 -7.05 -8.78
N ARG A 251 6.80 -7.46 -8.08
CA ARG A 251 7.99 -8.12 -8.63
C ARG A 251 8.40 -9.30 -7.75
N VAL A 252 9.15 -10.23 -8.33
CA VAL A 252 9.64 -11.44 -7.65
C VAL A 252 10.79 -11.13 -6.71
N SER A 253 11.74 -10.33 -7.18
CA SER A 253 12.99 -10.01 -6.46
C SER A 253 13.02 -8.54 -6.05
N PHE A 254 13.62 -8.31 -4.88
CA PHE A 254 14.05 -6.97 -4.50
C PHE A 254 15.31 -6.68 -5.31
N TRP A 255 15.26 -5.64 -6.13
CA TRP A 255 16.42 -5.19 -6.87
C TRP A 255 17.11 -4.11 -6.05
N ASP A 256 18.38 -4.31 -5.73
CA ASP A 256 19.18 -3.25 -5.16
C ASP A 256 19.50 -2.22 -6.24
N VAL A 257 18.76 -1.12 -6.21
CA VAL A 257 18.91 0.00 -7.16
C VAL A 257 20.35 0.53 -7.15
N GLU A 258 21.12 0.29 -6.09
CA GLU A 258 22.50 0.74 -5.94
C GLU A 258 23.51 -0.15 -6.67
N ASN A 259 23.26 -1.48 -6.76
CA ASN A 259 24.30 -2.47 -7.04
C ASN A 259 24.20 -3.24 -8.37
N ASP A 260 23.02 -3.38 -8.99
CA ASP A 260 22.94 -4.12 -10.27
C ASP A 260 22.90 -3.18 -11.48
N TRP A 261 23.96 -3.27 -12.29
CA TRP A 261 24.06 -2.88 -13.69
C TRP A 261 24.89 -3.91 -14.47
#